data_AF-A0A371K3T6-F1
#
_entry.id   AF-A0A371K3T6-F1
#
_cell.length_a   1.000
_cell.length_b   1.000
_cell.length_c   1.000
_cell.angle_alpha   90.00
_cell.angle_beta   90.00
_cell.angle_gamma   90.00
#
_symmetry.space_group_name_H-M   'P 1'
#
loop_
_entity.id
_entity.type
_entity.pdbx_description
1 polymer ?
#
loop_
_entity_poly.entity_id
_entity_poly.type
_entity_poly.pdbx_seq_one_letter_code
_entity_poly.pdbx_strand_id
1 'polypeptide(L)'
;MRAAFATVLIAAAALLPCAAQAREPGLFCLDRAELATERDKASPAARQLIYNEQSSFGALLAGYERMLQSAERGDATSQRRIGGYWAACVLAGDGMSAQKQATAVSYLQAAAGKGDTQAQRYLAQFHALGAGVPADYGQAYKLLVDSGYPPDTAAKTAIRLKLTQSAPSEQQAMAVFGVVLSAMLKERLEALSDEVVRKDAAGQLQNVRATVRTCPNRVEIQQADPGIDQPAMLAALRALLQRLPSEGLPCKDDSGQAFGFALPFSIQR
;
A
#
# COMPACT_ATOMS: atom_id res chain seq x y z
N MET A 1 -2.20 -30.34 -58.10
CA MET A 1 -1.37 -31.34 -57.39
C MET A 1 -0.43 -30.62 -56.43
N ARG A 2 -0.26 -31.20 -55.24
CA ARG A 2 0.63 -30.83 -54.11
C ARG A 2 0.11 -29.83 -53.07
N ALA A 3 -0.46 -30.44 -52.03
CA ALA A 3 -0.51 -29.95 -50.66
C ALA A 3 0.89 -29.89 -50.03
N ALA A 4 1.08 -29.01 -49.04
CA ALA A 4 1.93 -29.26 -47.88
C ALA A 4 1.53 -28.30 -46.74
N PHE A 5 1.26 -28.91 -45.59
CA PHE A 5 0.93 -28.31 -44.30
C PHE A 5 2.09 -27.48 -43.75
N ALA A 6 1.79 -26.35 -43.12
CA ALA A 6 2.70 -25.65 -42.21
C ALA A 6 1.96 -25.31 -40.91
N THR A 7 1.94 -26.33 -40.05
CA THR A 7 2.10 -26.32 -38.59
C THR A 7 1.78 -25.02 -37.84
N VAL A 8 0.66 -25.09 -37.13
CA VAL A 8 0.31 -24.30 -35.96
C VAL A 8 1.41 -24.43 -34.89
N LEU A 9 2.18 -23.37 -34.66
CA LEU A 9 3.02 -23.23 -33.46
C LEU A 9 2.18 -22.52 -32.39
N ILE A 10 1.49 -23.32 -31.58
CA ILE A 10 1.03 -22.91 -30.25
C ILE A 10 2.30 -22.72 -29.42
N ALA A 11 2.79 -21.48 -29.32
CA ALA A 11 3.76 -21.13 -28.30
C ALA A 11 3.02 -21.22 -26.96
N ALA A 12 3.36 -22.26 -26.20
CA ALA A 12 3.00 -22.41 -24.81
C ALA A 12 3.49 -21.16 -24.04
N ALA A 13 2.59 -20.21 -23.82
CA ALA A 13 2.76 -19.19 -22.82
C ALA A 13 2.82 -19.93 -21.48
N ALA A 14 4.04 -20.15 -21.01
CA ALA A 14 4.33 -20.71 -19.72
C ALA A 14 3.49 -19.95 -18.68
N LEU A 15 2.76 -20.73 -17.89
CA LEU A 15 2.16 -20.34 -16.62
C LEU A 15 3.28 -19.88 -15.68
N LEU A 16 3.78 -18.67 -15.89
CA LEU A 16 4.46 -17.94 -14.84
C LEU A 16 3.39 -17.63 -13.80
N PRO A 17 3.58 -18.04 -12.53
CA PRO A 17 2.69 -17.60 -11.47
C PRO A 17 2.67 -16.08 -11.53
N CYS A 18 1.46 -15.53 -11.55
CA CYS A 18 1.17 -14.10 -11.55
C CYS A 18 1.90 -13.48 -10.35
N ALA A 19 3.16 -13.09 -10.52
CA ALA A 19 3.86 -12.22 -9.60
C ALA A 19 3.03 -10.96 -9.61
N ALA A 20 2.39 -10.65 -8.47
CA ALA A 20 1.48 -9.54 -8.30
C ALA A 20 2.07 -8.29 -8.97
N GLN A 21 1.64 -8.00 -10.20
CA GLN A 21 2.13 -6.85 -10.94
C GLN A 21 1.66 -5.63 -10.16
N ALA A 22 2.62 -4.76 -9.82
CA ALA A 22 2.31 -3.51 -9.14
C ALA A 22 1.22 -2.79 -9.93
N ARG A 23 0.23 -2.24 -9.22
CA ARG A 23 -0.85 -1.50 -9.86
C ARG A 23 -0.25 -0.37 -10.68
N GLU A 24 -0.77 -0.13 -11.89
CA GLU A 24 -0.33 1.00 -12.68
C GLU A 24 -0.51 2.29 -11.87
N PRO A 25 0.56 3.07 -11.67
CA PRO A 25 0.49 4.25 -10.83
C PRO A 25 -0.44 5.29 -11.44
N GLY A 26 -1.35 5.83 -10.63
CA GLY A 26 -2.14 6.99 -11.03
C GLY A 26 -1.26 8.21 -11.29
N LEU A 27 -1.76 9.20 -12.04
CA LEU A 27 -0.98 10.39 -12.43
C LEU A 27 -0.41 11.17 -11.23
N PHE A 28 -1.08 11.14 -10.07
CA PHE A 28 -0.60 11.78 -8.82
C PHE A 28 0.46 10.97 -8.06
N CYS A 29 0.78 9.78 -8.55
CA CYS A 29 1.91 8.97 -8.07
C CYS A 29 3.17 9.19 -8.91
N LEU A 30 3.06 9.97 -9.99
CA LEU A 30 4.15 10.21 -10.94
C LEU A 30 4.97 11.44 -10.54
N ASP A 31 6.26 11.43 -10.87
CA ASP A 31 7.11 12.61 -10.89
C ASP A 31 6.98 13.39 -12.21
N ARG A 32 7.72 14.48 -12.36
CA ARG A 32 7.62 15.34 -13.54
C ARG A 32 8.10 14.66 -14.83
N ALA A 33 9.11 13.81 -14.74
CA ALA A 33 9.66 13.12 -15.92
C ALA A 33 8.70 12.01 -16.38
N GLU A 34 8.13 11.28 -15.43
CA GLU A 34 7.09 10.28 -15.68
C GLU A 34 5.82 10.93 -16.27
N LEU A 35 5.38 12.08 -15.73
CA LEU A 35 4.24 12.82 -16.28
C LEU A 35 4.48 13.32 -17.71
N ALA A 36 5.68 13.82 -18.01
CA ALA A 36 6.04 14.22 -19.36
C ALA A 36 5.97 13.03 -20.32
N THR A 37 6.48 11.87 -19.89
CA THR A 37 6.43 10.63 -20.66
C THR A 37 4.98 10.18 -20.93
N GLU A 38 4.10 10.23 -19.92
CA GLU A 38 2.68 9.89 -20.10
C GLU A 38 1.93 10.89 -20.97
N ARG A 39 2.31 12.17 -20.92
CA ARG A 39 1.77 13.21 -21.82
C ARG A 39 2.16 12.97 -23.28
N ASP A 40 3.39 12.56 -23.54
CA ASP A 40 3.88 12.32 -24.90
C ASP A 40 3.21 11.11 -25.55
N LYS A 41 2.91 10.07 -24.76
CA LYS A 41 2.17 8.89 -25.21
C LYS A 41 0.67 9.14 -25.37
N ALA A 42 0.13 10.20 -24.78
CA ALA A 42 -1.30 10.43 -24.73
C ALA A 42 -1.90 10.75 -26.12
N SER A 43 -3.06 10.15 -26.40
CA SER A 43 -3.85 10.47 -27.60
C SER A 43 -4.23 11.96 -27.63
N PRO A 44 -4.54 12.54 -28.80
CA PRO A 44 -4.98 13.94 -28.88
C PRO A 44 -6.16 14.27 -27.96
N ALA A 45 -7.12 13.35 -27.84
CA ALA A 45 -8.27 13.50 -26.94
C ALA A 45 -7.85 13.48 -25.46
N ALA A 46 -6.97 12.55 -25.08
CA ALA A 46 -6.44 12.49 -23.72
C ALA A 46 -5.63 13.76 -23.38
N ARG A 47 -4.82 14.28 -24.31
CA ARG A 47 -4.13 15.57 -24.13
C ARG A 47 -5.10 16.72 -23.86
N GLN A 48 -6.20 16.79 -24.60
CA GLN A 48 -7.20 17.83 -24.43
C GLN A 48 -7.97 17.72 -23.10
N LEU A 49 -8.19 16.50 -22.59
CA LEU A 49 -8.96 16.29 -21.35
C LEU A 49 -8.10 16.31 -20.09
N ILE A 50 -6.90 15.72 -20.14
CA ILE A 50 -6.05 15.44 -18.97
C ILE A 50 -4.97 16.52 -18.80
N TYR A 51 -4.43 17.05 -19.89
CA TYR A 51 -3.25 17.93 -19.86
C TYR A 51 -3.54 19.37 -20.28
N ASN A 52 -4.81 19.70 -20.59
CA ASN A 52 -5.24 21.06 -20.85
C ASN A 52 -5.63 21.74 -19.52
N GLU A 53 -4.96 22.83 -19.15
CA GLU A 53 -5.25 23.58 -17.92
C GLU A 53 -6.68 24.17 -17.87
N GLN A 54 -7.37 24.29 -19.00
CA GLN A 54 -8.76 24.76 -19.04
C GLN A 54 -9.78 23.69 -18.61
N SER A 55 -9.40 22.41 -18.60
CA SER A 55 -10.26 21.36 -18.07
C SER A 55 -10.11 21.25 -16.55
N SER A 56 -11.16 20.83 -15.85
CA SER A 56 -11.11 20.67 -14.39
C SER A 56 -9.99 19.72 -13.94
N PHE A 57 -9.78 18.63 -14.69
CA PHE A 57 -8.73 17.67 -14.38
C PHE A 57 -7.34 18.20 -14.75
N GLY A 58 -7.19 18.85 -15.89
CA GLY A 58 -5.89 19.39 -16.31
C GLY A 58 -5.43 20.57 -15.46
N ALA A 59 -6.34 21.40 -14.95
CA ALA A 59 -6.02 22.41 -13.94
C ALA A 59 -5.45 21.78 -12.65
N LEU A 60 -6.05 20.68 -12.19
CA LEU A 60 -5.59 19.92 -11.02
C LEU A 60 -4.20 19.31 -11.27
N LEU A 61 -4.01 18.67 -12.43
CA LEU A 61 -2.74 18.03 -12.79
C LEU A 61 -1.61 19.06 -12.95
N ALA A 62 -1.88 20.20 -13.58
CA ALA A 62 -0.90 21.27 -13.67
C ALA A 62 -0.57 21.89 -12.30
N GLY A 63 -1.56 21.96 -11.40
CA GLY A 63 -1.32 22.31 -9.99
C GLY A 63 -0.35 21.35 -9.30
N TYR A 64 -0.53 20.05 -9.53
CA TYR A 64 0.37 19.01 -9.04
C TYR A 64 1.79 19.12 -9.65
N GLU A 65 1.92 19.39 -10.95
CA GLU A 65 3.22 19.63 -11.60
C GLU A 65 3.96 20.84 -11.04
N ARG A 66 3.25 21.95 -10.77
CA ARG A 66 3.83 23.12 -10.11
C ARG A 66 4.30 22.79 -8.70
N MET A 67 3.53 21.98 -7.97
CA MET A 67 3.90 21.52 -6.63
C MET A 67 5.14 20.61 -6.66
N LEU A 68 5.24 19.71 -7.64
CA LEU A 68 6.46 18.90 -7.85
C LEU A 68 7.69 19.80 -8.08
N GLN A 69 7.57 20.79 -8.98
CA GLN A 69 8.66 21.73 -9.25
C GLN A 69 9.05 22.56 -8.02
N SER A 70 8.08 22.90 -7.18
CA SER A 70 8.32 23.61 -5.92
C SER A 70 9.04 22.72 -4.90
N ALA A 71 8.64 21.44 -4.80
CA ALA A 71 9.28 20.45 -3.95
C ALA A 71 10.74 20.18 -4.35
N GLU A 72 11.01 20.07 -5.66
CA GLU A 72 12.36 19.94 -6.24
C GLU A 72 13.27 21.14 -5.89
N ARG A 73 12.68 22.32 -5.72
CA ARG A 73 13.39 23.56 -5.30
C ARG A 73 13.54 23.69 -3.79
N GLY A 74 13.11 22.70 -3.01
CA GLY A 74 13.25 22.72 -1.56
C GLY A 74 12.11 23.40 -0.80
N ASP A 75 10.98 23.72 -1.45
CA ASP A 75 9.84 24.27 -0.73
C ASP A 75 9.25 23.23 0.24
N ALA A 76 9.39 23.50 1.54
CA ALA A 76 9.03 22.55 2.59
C ALA A 76 7.54 22.17 2.56
N THR A 77 6.66 23.11 2.19
CA THR A 77 5.22 22.83 2.11
C THR A 77 4.92 21.85 0.98
N SER A 78 5.58 22.03 -0.16
CA SER A 78 5.42 21.18 -1.34
C SER A 78 6.06 19.81 -1.11
N GLN A 79 7.26 19.75 -0.53
CA GLN A 79 7.90 18.49 -0.15
C GLN A 79 7.00 17.66 0.76
N ARG A 80 6.44 18.28 1.81
CA ARG A 80 5.49 17.63 2.72
C ARG A 80 4.28 17.05 1.99
N ARG A 81 3.70 17.81 1.05
CA ARG A 81 2.53 17.37 0.26
C ARG A 81 2.88 16.23 -0.69
N ILE A 82 3.95 16.38 -1.47
CA ILE A 82 4.42 15.36 -2.42
C ILE A 82 4.81 14.07 -1.68
N GLY A 83 5.54 14.18 -0.57
CA GLY A 83 5.89 13.05 0.28
C GLY A 83 4.64 12.29 0.76
N GLY A 84 3.58 13.01 1.16
CA GLY A 84 2.30 12.39 1.54
C GLY A 84 1.58 11.70 0.37
N TYR A 85 1.50 12.33 -0.80
CA TYR A 85 0.90 11.71 -1.99
C TYR A 85 1.64 10.44 -2.40
N TRP A 86 2.96 10.52 -2.50
CA TRP A 86 3.78 9.36 -2.86
C TRP A 86 3.73 8.28 -1.80
N ALA A 87 3.59 8.63 -0.52
CA ALA A 87 3.37 7.65 0.53
C ALA A 87 2.05 6.89 0.37
N ALA A 88 0.96 7.58 0.06
CA ALA A 88 -0.32 6.94 -0.23
C ALA A 88 -0.22 5.96 -1.40
N CYS A 89 0.46 6.34 -2.48
CA CYS A 89 0.71 5.47 -3.64
C CYS A 89 1.51 4.21 -3.25
N VAL A 90 2.57 4.38 -2.45
CA VAL A 90 3.35 3.24 -1.93
C VAL A 90 2.44 2.33 -1.08
N LEU A 91 1.62 2.86 -0.19
CA LEU A 91 0.71 2.04 0.64
C LEU A 91 -0.33 1.29 -0.21
N ALA A 92 -0.90 1.95 -1.22
CA ALA A 92 -1.89 1.37 -2.13
C ALA A 92 -1.33 0.21 -2.98
N GLY A 93 -0.01 0.20 -3.21
CA GLY A 93 0.64 -0.79 -4.08
C GLY A 93 0.86 -0.34 -5.50
N ASP A 94 0.84 0.97 -5.70
CA ASP A 94 1.14 1.58 -6.98
C ASP A 94 2.64 1.45 -7.27
N GLY A 95 2.97 1.16 -8.53
CA GLY A 95 4.35 1.01 -8.98
C GLY A 95 5.17 2.28 -8.72
N MET A 96 6.23 2.15 -7.92
CA MET A 96 7.12 3.25 -7.60
C MET A 96 8.57 2.79 -7.56
N SER A 97 9.45 3.47 -8.32
CA SER A 97 10.88 3.16 -8.34
C SER A 97 11.52 3.38 -6.96
N ALA A 98 12.55 2.59 -6.63
CA ALA A 98 13.27 2.69 -5.36
C ALA A 98 13.84 4.11 -5.13
N GLN A 99 14.31 4.76 -6.20
CA GLN A 99 14.80 6.14 -6.13
C GLN A 99 13.69 7.13 -5.75
N LYS A 100 12.49 6.99 -6.34
CA LYS A 100 11.36 7.87 -6.01
C LYS A 100 10.85 7.62 -4.58
N GLN A 101 10.85 6.37 -4.13
CA GLN A 101 10.57 6.03 -2.72
C GLN A 101 11.58 6.71 -1.78
N ALA A 102 12.88 6.66 -2.08
CA ALA A 102 13.91 7.33 -1.28
C ALA A 102 13.74 8.86 -1.27
N THR A 103 13.33 9.47 -2.39
CA THR A 103 12.97 10.89 -2.44
C THR A 103 11.76 11.20 -1.56
N ALA A 104 10.72 10.36 -1.59
CA ALA A 104 9.56 10.50 -0.70
C ALA A 104 9.98 10.48 0.78
N VAL A 105 10.86 9.55 1.16
CA VAL A 105 11.43 9.47 2.51
C VAL A 105 12.13 10.78 2.88
N SER A 106 13.00 11.31 2.01
CA SER A 106 13.72 12.56 2.27
C SER A 106 12.76 13.73 2.52
N TYR A 107 11.71 13.86 1.70
CA TYR A 107 10.69 14.90 1.88
C TYR A 107 9.90 14.73 3.18
N LEU A 108 9.55 13.49 3.52
CA LEU A 108 8.85 13.19 4.77
C LEU A 108 9.76 13.41 5.99
N GLN A 109 11.05 13.11 5.91
CA GLN A 109 12.05 13.40 6.97
C GLN A 109 12.15 14.89 7.23
N ALA A 110 12.21 15.71 6.17
CA ALA A 110 12.23 17.16 6.30
C ALA A 110 10.97 17.70 6.99
N ALA A 111 9.79 17.15 6.66
CA ALA A 111 8.52 17.52 7.30
C ALA A 111 8.43 17.02 8.75
N ALA A 112 8.82 15.78 9.02
CA ALA A 112 8.86 15.19 10.36
C ALA A 112 9.80 15.93 11.29
N GLY A 113 10.96 16.41 10.79
CA GLY A 113 11.89 17.24 11.55
C GLY A 113 11.31 18.59 11.99
N LYS A 114 10.20 19.03 11.39
CA LYS A 114 9.44 20.22 11.79
C LYS A 114 8.21 19.90 12.66
N GLY A 115 8.09 18.65 13.13
CA GLY A 115 6.97 18.19 13.96
C GLY A 115 5.71 17.81 13.19
N ASP A 116 5.79 17.60 11.86
CA ASP A 116 4.64 17.07 11.11
C ASP A 116 4.39 15.60 11.51
N THR A 117 3.34 15.39 12.30
CA THR A 117 2.96 14.07 12.81
C THR A 117 2.44 13.15 11.72
N GLN A 118 1.85 13.69 10.65
CA GLN A 118 1.43 12.87 9.51
C GLN A 118 2.64 12.37 8.73
N ALA A 119 3.67 13.20 8.56
CA ALA A 119 4.92 12.80 7.94
C ALA A 119 5.66 11.73 8.77
N GLN A 120 5.66 11.85 10.10
CA GLN A 120 6.21 10.83 11.00
C GLN A 120 5.48 9.48 10.83
N ARG A 121 4.15 9.47 10.69
CA ARG A 121 3.37 8.24 10.43
C ARG A 121 3.72 7.62 9.09
N TYR A 122 3.85 8.42 8.04
CA TYR A 122 4.27 7.90 6.73
C TYR A 122 5.69 7.35 6.79
N LEU A 123 6.64 8.01 7.46
CA LEU A 123 7.99 7.46 7.65
C LEU A 123 7.96 6.14 8.40
N ALA A 124 7.13 6.01 9.44
CA ALA A 124 7.00 4.75 10.15
C ALA A 124 6.53 3.62 9.22
N GLN A 125 5.59 3.91 8.32
CA GLN A 125 5.12 2.94 7.34
C GLN A 125 6.22 2.59 6.31
N PHE A 126 7.03 3.56 5.88
CA PHE A 126 8.16 3.31 4.97
C PHE A 126 9.24 2.43 5.62
N HIS A 127 9.58 2.72 6.88
CA HIS A 127 10.49 1.87 7.67
C HIS A 127 9.89 0.48 7.91
N ALA A 128 8.59 0.34 8.12
CA ALA A 128 7.97 -0.98 8.26
C ALA A 128 7.96 -1.79 6.96
N LEU A 129 7.78 -1.13 5.81
CA LEU A 129 7.74 -1.76 4.49
C LEU A 129 9.13 -2.01 3.89
N GLY A 130 10.16 -1.30 4.35
CA GLY A 130 11.43 -1.24 3.65
C GLY A 130 11.36 -0.51 2.30
N ALA A 131 10.42 0.44 2.16
CA ALA A 131 10.24 1.20 0.93
C ALA A 131 11.17 2.41 0.93
N GLY A 132 12.12 2.49 -0.01
CA GLY A 132 13.09 3.60 -0.10
C GLY A 132 14.10 3.70 1.06
N VAL A 133 13.95 2.87 2.10
CA VAL A 133 14.83 2.71 3.27
C VAL A 133 14.86 1.25 3.70
N PRO A 134 15.88 0.78 4.43
CA PRO A 134 15.86 -0.56 5.02
C PRO A 134 14.67 -0.76 5.97
N ALA A 135 14.13 -1.97 5.98
CA ALA A 135 13.05 -2.33 6.89
C ALA A 135 13.54 -2.29 8.35
N ASP A 136 12.82 -1.58 9.22
CA ASP A 136 13.14 -1.44 10.63
C ASP A 136 11.86 -1.17 11.44
N TYR A 137 11.34 -2.22 12.08
CA TYR A 137 10.17 -2.12 12.93
C TYR A 137 10.41 -1.31 14.21
N GLY A 138 11.64 -1.26 14.73
CA GLY A 138 11.98 -0.49 15.93
C GLY A 138 11.94 1.02 15.64
N GLN A 139 12.57 1.42 14.53
CA GLN A 139 12.51 2.81 14.07
C GLN A 139 11.09 3.22 13.66
N ALA A 140 10.34 2.32 13.02
CA ALA A 140 8.93 2.55 12.71
C ALA A 140 8.08 2.75 13.98
N TYR A 141 8.31 1.93 15.02
CA TYR A 141 7.61 2.07 16.30
C TYR A 141 7.89 3.43 16.95
N LYS A 142 9.17 3.83 16.99
CA LYS A 142 9.57 5.14 17.53
C LYS A 142 8.86 6.30 16.81
N LEU A 143 8.87 6.29 15.47
CA LEU A 143 8.21 7.31 14.65
C LEU A 143 6.68 7.35 14.87
N LEU A 144 6.03 6.19 15.05
CA LEU A 144 4.61 6.15 15.41
C LEU A 144 4.35 6.82 16.76
N VAL A 145 5.12 6.47 17.79
CA VAL A 145 4.98 7.07 19.13
C VAL A 145 5.21 8.57 19.08
N ASP A 146 6.27 9.03 18.40
CA ASP A 146 6.59 10.45 18.25
C ASP A 146 5.48 11.23 17.54
N SER A 147 4.73 10.57 16.63
CA SER A 147 3.57 11.16 15.94
C SER A 147 2.32 11.36 16.80
N GLY A 148 2.41 11.02 18.09
CA GLY A 148 1.27 10.99 19.01
C GLY A 148 0.33 9.82 18.74
N TYR A 149 0.76 8.79 18.01
CA TYR A 149 -0.01 7.56 17.91
C TYR A 149 0.00 6.90 19.29
N PRO A 150 -1.15 6.49 19.86
CA PRO A 150 -1.25 6.10 21.26
C PRO A 150 -0.23 5.00 21.62
N PRO A 151 0.76 5.26 22.50
CA PRO A 151 1.85 4.32 22.80
C PRO A 151 1.40 3.11 23.61
N ASP A 152 0.31 3.26 24.36
CA ASP A 152 -0.43 2.19 25.04
C ASP A 152 -0.98 1.14 24.06
N THR A 153 -0.97 1.41 22.76
CA THR A 153 -1.29 0.43 21.73
C THR A 153 -0.37 -0.78 21.79
N ALA A 154 0.93 -0.67 22.11
CA ALA A 154 1.81 -1.85 22.11
C ALA A 154 1.43 -2.83 23.23
N ALA A 155 1.31 -2.37 24.47
CA ALA A 155 0.91 -3.19 25.61
C ALA A 155 -0.55 -3.68 25.48
N LYS A 156 -1.48 -2.82 25.09
CA LYS A 156 -2.88 -3.21 24.84
C LYS A 156 -2.99 -4.18 23.66
N THR A 157 -2.17 -4.02 22.63
CA THR A 157 -2.10 -4.94 21.49
C THR A 157 -1.49 -6.26 21.90
N ALA A 158 -0.40 -6.28 22.68
CA ALA A 158 0.19 -7.50 23.21
C ALA A 158 -0.81 -8.28 24.08
N ILE A 159 -1.56 -7.60 24.96
CA ILE A 159 -2.62 -8.23 25.76
C ILE A 159 -3.74 -8.77 24.87
N ARG A 160 -4.27 -7.94 23.95
CA ARG A 160 -5.31 -8.34 22.99
C ARG A 160 -4.88 -9.54 22.14
N LEU A 161 -3.60 -9.62 21.83
CA LEU A 161 -3.01 -10.65 20.98
C LEU A 161 -2.36 -11.80 21.75
N LYS A 162 -2.36 -11.80 23.10
CA LYS A 162 -1.71 -12.83 23.94
C LYS A 162 -0.21 -13.02 23.65
N LEU A 163 0.51 -11.92 23.59
CA LEU A 163 1.97 -11.85 23.37
C LEU A 163 2.72 -11.33 24.61
N THR A 164 2.24 -11.63 25.81
CA THR A 164 2.80 -11.07 27.05
C THR A 164 4.20 -11.63 27.39
N GLN A 165 4.56 -12.80 26.85
CA GLN A 165 5.87 -13.43 27.04
C GLN A 165 6.87 -13.11 25.92
N SER A 166 6.41 -12.51 24.81
CA SER A 166 7.27 -12.08 23.70
C SER A 166 8.21 -10.95 24.12
N ALA A 167 9.36 -10.85 23.45
CA ALA A 167 10.30 -9.76 23.70
C ALA A 167 9.64 -8.40 23.37
N PRO A 168 9.98 -7.29 24.07
CA PRO A 168 9.40 -5.98 23.79
C PRO A 168 9.53 -5.56 22.32
N SER A 169 10.63 -5.91 21.65
CA SER A 169 10.84 -5.66 20.22
C SER A 169 9.85 -6.40 19.33
N GLU A 170 9.48 -7.64 19.67
CA GLU A 170 8.48 -8.43 18.92
C GLU A 170 7.08 -7.84 19.11
N GLN A 171 6.76 -7.39 20.33
CA GLN A 171 5.49 -6.72 20.64
C GLN A 171 5.36 -5.39 19.87
N GLN A 172 6.44 -4.60 19.82
CA GLN A 172 6.52 -3.36 19.06
C GLN A 172 6.36 -3.62 17.55
N ALA A 173 7.09 -4.59 17.01
CA ALA A 173 6.98 -4.97 15.61
C ALA A 173 5.55 -5.41 15.24
N MET A 174 4.89 -6.17 16.12
CA MET A 174 3.50 -6.56 15.92
C MET A 174 2.53 -5.37 15.92
N ALA A 175 2.74 -4.41 16.84
CA ALA A 175 1.93 -3.20 16.87
C ALA A 175 2.07 -2.40 15.57
N VAL A 176 3.32 -2.20 15.10
CA VAL A 176 3.59 -1.53 13.82
C VAL A 176 2.96 -2.30 12.67
N PHE A 177 3.15 -3.62 12.60
CA PHE A 177 2.60 -4.47 11.54
C PHE A 177 1.09 -4.29 11.38
N GLY A 178 0.34 -4.35 12.47
CA GLY A 178 -1.12 -4.18 12.44
C GLY A 178 -1.56 -2.78 12.00
N VAL A 179 -0.86 -1.74 12.44
CA VAL A 179 -1.11 -0.34 12.05
C VAL A 179 -0.86 -0.14 10.56
N VAL A 180 0.27 -0.64 10.06
CA VAL A 180 0.67 -0.47 8.66
C VAL A 180 -0.23 -1.29 7.75
N LEU A 181 -0.56 -2.54 8.11
CA LEU A 181 -1.50 -3.36 7.34
C LEU A 181 -2.88 -2.68 7.23
N SER A 182 -3.35 -2.09 8.31
CA SER A 182 -4.63 -1.36 8.33
C SER A 182 -4.57 -0.09 7.47
N ALA A 183 -3.44 0.64 7.49
CA ALA A 183 -3.21 1.79 6.61
C ALA A 183 -3.20 1.37 5.13
N MET A 184 -2.46 0.31 4.78
CA MET A 184 -2.41 -0.22 3.41
C MET A 184 -3.79 -0.67 2.93
N LEU A 185 -4.54 -1.38 3.78
CA LEU A 185 -5.91 -1.80 3.46
C LEU A 185 -6.81 -0.59 3.21
N LYS A 186 -6.71 0.46 4.04
CA LYS A 186 -7.49 1.69 3.87
C LYS A 186 -7.20 2.38 2.53
N GLU A 187 -5.92 2.56 2.19
CA GLU A 187 -5.54 3.20 0.90
C GLU A 187 -5.97 2.36 -0.31
N ARG A 188 -6.14 1.05 -0.14
CA ARG A 188 -6.58 0.16 -1.21
C ARG A 188 -8.09 -0.10 -1.23
N LEU A 189 -8.82 0.23 -0.17
CA LEU A 189 -10.21 -0.20 0.01
C LEU A 189 -11.13 0.32 -1.10
N GLU A 190 -10.94 1.57 -1.53
CA GLU A 190 -11.73 2.18 -2.60
C GLU A 190 -11.52 1.47 -3.94
N ALA A 191 -10.28 1.19 -4.32
CA ALA A 191 -10.00 0.44 -5.55
C ALA A 191 -10.47 -1.02 -5.43
N LEU A 192 -10.33 -1.63 -4.25
CA LEU A 192 -10.77 -3.00 -4.01
C LEU A 192 -12.28 -3.16 -4.10
N SER A 193 -13.08 -2.15 -3.73
CA SER A 193 -14.54 -2.31 -3.69
C SER A 193 -15.09 -2.65 -5.08
N ASP A 194 -14.57 -2.02 -6.13
CA ASP A 194 -14.93 -2.31 -7.51
C ASP A 194 -14.48 -3.70 -8.00
N GLU A 195 -13.38 -4.21 -7.45
CA GLU A 195 -12.78 -5.50 -7.80
C GLU A 195 -13.47 -6.68 -7.09
N VAL A 196 -13.85 -6.50 -5.82
CA VAL A 196 -14.22 -7.61 -4.91
C VAL A 196 -15.69 -7.62 -4.50
N VAL A 197 -16.41 -6.49 -4.63
CA VAL A 197 -17.84 -6.44 -4.33
C VAL A 197 -18.62 -6.75 -5.59
N ARG A 198 -19.43 -7.81 -5.53
CA ARG A 198 -20.30 -8.21 -6.63
C ARG A 198 -21.26 -7.08 -7.00
N LYS A 199 -21.60 -6.98 -8.28
CA LYS A 199 -22.45 -5.90 -8.83
C LYS A 199 -23.85 -5.87 -8.19
N ASP A 200 -24.40 -7.02 -7.86
CA ASP A 200 -25.72 -7.18 -7.20
C ASP A 200 -25.73 -6.79 -5.72
N ALA A 201 -24.55 -6.62 -5.12
CA ALA A 201 -24.36 -6.14 -3.75
C ALA A 201 -23.86 -4.68 -3.67
N ALA A 202 -23.84 -3.96 -4.79
CA ALA A 202 -23.42 -2.55 -4.83
C ALA A 202 -24.32 -1.68 -3.93
N GLY A 203 -23.73 -0.69 -3.25
CA GLY A 203 -24.43 0.16 -2.29
C GLY A 203 -24.76 -0.50 -0.94
N GLN A 204 -24.45 -1.79 -0.73
CA GLN A 204 -24.59 -2.46 0.56
C GLN A 204 -23.24 -2.62 1.26
N LEU A 205 -23.20 -2.35 2.57
CA LEU A 205 -22.01 -2.60 3.38
C LEU A 205 -21.78 -4.11 3.53
N GLN A 206 -20.61 -4.58 3.10
CA GLN A 206 -20.20 -5.98 3.20
C GLN A 206 -19.11 -6.14 4.24
N ASN A 207 -19.24 -7.14 5.11
CA ASN A 207 -18.29 -7.45 6.16
C ASN A 207 -17.38 -8.61 5.79
N VAL A 208 -16.10 -8.48 6.12
CA VAL A 208 -15.10 -9.53 5.96
C VAL A 208 -14.36 -9.70 7.27
N ARG A 209 -14.24 -10.95 7.71
CA ARG A 209 -13.39 -11.36 8.84
C ARG A 209 -12.32 -12.28 8.31
N ALA A 210 -11.08 -11.80 8.33
CA ALA A 210 -9.91 -12.59 8.00
C ALA A 210 -9.06 -12.85 9.24
N THR A 211 -8.22 -13.89 9.17
CA THR A 211 -7.15 -14.14 10.13
C THR A 211 -5.82 -14.03 9.41
N VAL A 212 -4.90 -13.26 9.97
CA VAL A 212 -3.56 -13.05 9.45
C VAL A 212 -2.56 -13.76 10.35
N ARG A 213 -1.70 -14.60 9.78
CA ARG A 213 -0.51 -15.15 10.42
C ARG A 213 0.71 -14.40 9.90
N THR A 214 1.66 -14.11 10.78
CA THR A 214 2.83 -13.28 10.47
C THR A 214 4.10 -14.06 10.13
N CYS A 215 4.10 -15.39 10.29
CA CYS A 215 5.29 -16.22 10.09
C CYS A 215 4.95 -17.62 9.52
N PRO A 216 5.16 -17.84 8.21
CA PRO A 216 5.27 -16.79 7.19
C PRO A 216 3.93 -16.04 7.06
N ASN A 217 3.96 -14.85 6.44
CA ASN A 217 2.75 -14.08 6.18
C ASN A 217 1.70 -14.92 5.42
N ARG A 218 0.56 -15.16 6.05
CA ARG A 218 -0.60 -15.87 5.46
C ARG A 218 -1.89 -15.20 5.89
N VAL A 219 -2.89 -15.28 5.02
CA VAL A 219 -4.25 -14.81 5.31
C VAL A 219 -5.26 -15.86 4.91
N GLU A 220 -6.28 -15.99 5.75
CA GLU A 220 -7.42 -16.87 5.57
C GLU A 220 -8.69 -16.07 5.84
N ILE A 221 -9.67 -16.15 4.95
CA ILE A 221 -10.99 -15.54 5.16
C ILE A 221 -11.80 -16.53 6.01
N GLN A 222 -12.14 -16.13 7.23
CA GLN A 222 -12.96 -16.93 8.15
C GLN A 222 -14.44 -16.76 7.83
N GLN A 223 -14.85 -15.54 7.48
CA GLN A 223 -16.22 -15.20 7.14
C GLN A 223 -16.21 -14.01 6.18
N ALA A 224 -17.09 -14.03 5.18
CA ALA A 224 -17.34 -12.88 4.31
C ALA A 224 -18.81 -12.88 3.92
N ASP A 225 -19.40 -11.68 3.86
CA ASP A 225 -20.78 -11.52 3.41
C ASP A 225 -20.96 -11.99 1.95
N PRO A 226 -22.16 -12.46 1.58
CA PRO A 226 -22.43 -13.00 0.26
C PRO A 226 -22.40 -11.94 -0.86
N GLY A 227 -22.06 -10.67 -0.62
CA GLY A 227 -21.70 -9.74 -1.69
C GLY A 227 -20.24 -9.79 -2.10
N ILE A 228 -19.39 -10.56 -1.41
CA ILE A 228 -17.93 -10.59 -1.62
C ILE A 228 -17.52 -11.73 -2.56
N ASP A 229 -16.71 -11.39 -3.57
CA ASP A 229 -15.89 -12.36 -4.30
C ASP A 229 -14.71 -12.78 -3.41
N GLN A 230 -14.86 -13.94 -2.75
CA GLN A 230 -13.86 -14.44 -1.80
C GLN A 230 -12.50 -14.74 -2.46
N PRO A 231 -12.42 -15.42 -3.62
CA PRO A 231 -11.15 -15.59 -4.33
C PRO A 231 -10.43 -14.27 -4.62
N ALA A 232 -11.14 -13.26 -5.15
CA ALA A 232 -10.56 -11.95 -5.45
C ALA A 232 -10.10 -11.23 -4.18
N MET A 233 -10.93 -11.23 -3.14
CA MET A 233 -10.59 -10.66 -1.84
C MET A 233 -9.35 -11.33 -1.21
N LEU A 234 -9.28 -12.66 -1.27
CA LEU A 234 -8.15 -13.40 -0.73
C LEU A 234 -6.86 -13.10 -1.50
N ALA A 235 -6.92 -12.96 -2.83
CA ALA A 235 -5.79 -12.55 -3.64
C ALA A 235 -5.31 -11.14 -3.30
N ALA A 236 -6.24 -10.20 -3.12
CA ALA A 236 -5.93 -8.82 -2.72
C ALA A 236 -5.24 -8.75 -1.35
N LEU A 237 -5.78 -9.43 -0.34
CA LEU A 237 -5.18 -9.47 1.00
C LEU A 237 -3.79 -10.13 1.00
N ARG A 238 -3.60 -11.18 0.22
CA ARG A 238 -2.27 -11.82 0.04
C ARG A 238 -1.27 -10.86 -0.58
N ALA A 239 -1.67 -10.13 -1.62
CA ALA A 239 -0.80 -9.14 -2.27
C ALA A 239 -0.40 -8.01 -1.32
N LEU A 240 -1.30 -7.57 -0.42
CA LEU A 240 -0.94 -6.60 0.63
C LEU A 240 0.08 -7.19 1.61
N LEU A 241 -0.16 -8.38 2.12
CA LEU A 241 0.71 -9.01 3.12
C LEU A 241 2.10 -9.39 2.60
N GLN A 242 2.23 -9.70 1.31
CA GLN A 242 3.53 -9.99 0.69
C GLN A 242 4.49 -8.80 0.70
N ARG A 243 3.96 -7.58 0.85
CA ARG A 243 4.75 -6.34 0.87
C ARG A 243 5.22 -5.95 2.27
N LEU A 244 4.68 -6.59 3.30
CA LEU A 244 5.12 -6.41 4.67
C LEU A 244 6.18 -7.47 4.98
N PRO A 245 7.38 -7.09 5.44
CA PRO A 245 8.35 -8.02 5.98
C PRO A 245 7.75 -8.87 7.12
N SER A 246 8.23 -10.10 7.26
CA SER A 246 7.89 -10.96 8.41
C SER A 246 9.04 -11.09 9.41
N GLU A 247 10.20 -10.54 9.08
CA GLU A 247 11.39 -10.58 9.92
C GLU A 247 11.16 -9.79 11.23
N GLY A 248 11.54 -10.39 12.36
CA GLY A 248 11.34 -9.80 13.68
C GLY A 248 9.91 -9.89 14.24
N LEU A 249 8.98 -10.56 13.54
CA LEU A 249 7.64 -10.83 14.06
C LEU A 249 7.59 -12.19 14.79
N PRO A 250 6.81 -12.30 15.89
CA PRO A 250 6.65 -13.56 16.60
C PRO A 250 5.92 -14.59 15.73
N CYS A 251 6.44 -15.82 15.70
CA CYS A 251 5.82 -16.93 14.97
C CYS A 251 4.79 -17.72 15.81
N LYS A 252 4.85 -17.58 17.14
CA LYS A 252 3.99 -18.27 18.09
C LYS A 252 3.46 -17.32 19.15
N ASP A 253 2.28 -17.62 19.68
CA ASP A 253 1.71 -16.94 20.84
C ASP A 253 2.27 -17.48 22.17
N ASP A 254 1.84 -16.92 23.30
CA ASP A 254 2.23 -17.36 24.65
C ASP A 254 1.86 -18.84 24.93
N SER A 255 0.97 -19.46 24.15
CA SER A 255 0.58 -20.87 24.26
C SER A 255 1.38 -21.82 23.36
N GLY A 256 2.31 -21.27 22.57
CA GLY A 256 3.11 -22.02 21.61
C GLY A 256 2.38 -22.38 20.31
N GLN A 257 1.15 -21.89 20.11
CA GLN A 257 0.40 -22.06 18.87
C GLN A 257 0.87 -21.07 17.81
N ALA A 258 0.64 -21.40 16.54
CA ALA A 258 0.96 -20.49 15.45
C ALA A 258 0.25 -19.15 15.62
N PHE A 259 1.02 -18.07 15.63
CA PHE A 259 0.49 -16.76 15.92
C PHE A 259 -0.35 -16.22 14.75
N GLY A 260 -1.49 -15.61 15.07
CA GLY A 260 -2.26 -14.81 14.14
C GLY A 260 -3.26 -13.88 14.81
N PHE A 261 -3.73 -12.90 14.07
CA PHE A 261 -4.70 -11.92 14.55
C PHE A 261 -5.89 -11.79 13.61
N ALA A 262 -7.05 -11.43 14.17
CA ALA A 262 -8.23 -11.14 13.40
C ALA A 262 -8.12 -9.76 12.72
N LEU A 263 -8.43 -9.71 11.44
CA LEU A 263 -8.54 -8.51 10.63
C LEU A 263 -10.00 -8.37 10.16
N PRO A 264 -10.90 -7.85 11.00
CA PRO A 264 -12.25 -7.50 10.59
C PRO A 264 -12.23 -6.15 9.86
N PHE A 265 -12.94 -6.07 8.74
CA PHE A 265 -13.18 -4.82 8.04
C PHE A 265 -14.49 -4.89 7.26
N SER A 266 -14.99 -3.72 6.86
CA SER A 266 -16.17 -3.60 6.02
C SER A 266 -15.80 -2.85 4.74
N ILE A 267 -16.46 -3.19 3.64
CA ILE A 267 -16.24 -2.61 2.33
C ILE A 267 -17.57 -2.37 1.64
N GLN A 268 -17.66 -1.26 0.90
CA GLN A 268 -18.85 -0.89 0.14
C GLN A 268 -18.39 -0.35 -1.21
N ARG A 269 -19.09 -0.78 -2.26
CA ARG A 269 -18.95 -0.26 -3.62
C ARG A 269 -19.96 0.85 -3.87
#